data_AF-A0A382GIA4-F1
#
_entry.id   AF-A0A382GIA4-F1
#
_cell.length_a   1.000
_cell.length_b   1.000
_cell.length_c   1.000
_cell.angle_alpha   90.00
_cell.angle_beta   90.00
_cell.angle_gamma   90.00
#
_symmetry.space_group_name_H-M   'P 1'
#
loop_
_entity.id
_entity.type
_entity.pdbx_description
1 polymer ?
#
loop_
_entity_poly.entity_id
_entity_poly.type
_entity_poly.pdbx_seq_one_letter_code
_entity_poly.pdbx_strand_id
1 'polypeptide(L)'
;VEYSIRLLTAASRNEKVDGKDRTLVYLFGTTEQGEPLAVRTPLLMPYFQVVEPTKDVLETLEKRDDIERLESQELWVDGDIKNCTKVTTSHPGNVPRVRDWLRNNGFKPLAADIPFHYRYLYDNDIGGCIT
;
A
#
# COMPACT_ATOMS: atom_id res chain seq x y z
N VAL A 1 9.28 -9.54 23.97
CA VAL A 1 10.61 -10.00 23.49
C VAL A 1 10.94 -9.16 22.29
N GLU A 2 12.12 -8.56 22.28
CA GLU A 2 12.61 -7.71 21.20
C GLU A 2 13.62 -8.53 20.39
N TYR A 3 13.53 -8.48 19.07
CA TYR A 3 14.41 -9.21 18.16
C TYR A 3 15.05 -8.24 17.18
N SER A 4 16.37 -8.34 17.01
CA SER A 4 17.10 -7.77 15.88
C SER A 4 17.03 -8.75 14.71
N ILE A 5 16.58 -8.28 13.55
CA ILE A 5 16.31 -9.15 12.38
C ILE A 5 17.08 -8.60 11.18
N ARG A 6 17.94 -9.44 10.59
CA ARG A 6 18.46 -9.21 9.24
C ARG A 6 17.39 -9.63 8.24
N LEU A 7 16.74 -8.67 7.61
CA LEU A 7 15.72 -8.91 6.58
C LEU A 7 16.33 -9.60 5.36
N LEU A 8 15.73 -10.71 4.94
CA LEU A 8 16.09 -11.43 3.71
C LEU A 8 15.09 -11.14 2.59
N THR A 9 13.80 -11.13 2.91
CA THR A 9 12.74 -10.84 1.94
C THR A 9 11.42 -10.49 2.63
N ALA A 10 10.45 -9.97 1.86
CA ALA A 10 9.08 -9.78 2.29
C ALA A 10 8.12 -10.38 1.27
N ALA A 11 6.98 -10.90 1.74
CA ALA A 11 5.93 -11.41 0.87
C ALA A 11 4.55 -11.02 1.38
N SER A 12 3.57 -11.01 0.48
CA SER A 12 2.19 -10.74 0.81
C SER A 12 1.38 -12.04 0.85
N ARG A 13 0.48 -12.18 1.82
CA ARG A 13 -0.40 -13.35 1.97
C ARG A 13 -1.81 -12.93 2.37
N ASN A 14 -2.81 -13.57 1.78
CA ASN A 14 -4.21 -13.37 2.16
C ASN A 14 -4.56 -14.19 3.40
N GLU A 15 -5.23 -13.55 4.37
CA GLU A 15 -5.72 -14.15 5.61
C GLU A 15 -7.07 -13.56 6.02
N LYS A 16 -7.77 -14.26 6.91
CA LYS A 16 -8.95 -13.71 7.58
C LYS A 16 -8.53 -12.85 8.77
N VAL A 17 -8.86 -11.58 8.73
CA VAL A 17 -8.70 -10.62 9.83
C VAL A 17 -10.07 -10.06 10.15
N ASP A 18 -10.53 -10.25 11.39
CA ASP A 18 -11.86 -9.83 11.87
C ASP A 18 -13.01 -10.28 10.94
N GLY A 19 -12.91 -11.51 10.43
CA GLY A 19 -13.91 -12.12 9.54
C GLY A 19 -13.85 -11.66 8.08
N LYS A 20 -12.95 -10.75 7.70
CA LYS A 20 -12.75 -10.29 6.32
C LYS A 20 -11.44 -10.83 5.73
N ASP A 21 -11.45 -11.15 4.44
CA ASP A 21 -10.22 -11.47 3.72
C ASP A 21 -9.39 -10.19 3.54
N ARG A 22 -8.18 -10.20 4.10
CA ARG A 22 -7.20 -9.10 4.05
C ARG A 22 -5.86 -9.64 3.59
N THR A 23 -5.07 -8.80 2.92
CA THR A 23 -3.69 -9.14 2.58
C THR A 23 -2.75 -8.58 3.64
N LEU A 24 -1.94 -9.43 4.27
CA LEU A 24 -0.89 -9.03 5.19
C LEU A 24 0.49 -9.19 4.55
N VAL A 25 1.46 -8.51 5.15
CA VAL A 25 2.86 -8.66 4.81
C VAL A 25 3.54 -9.55 5.84
N TYR A 26 4.42 -10.40 5.34
CA TYR A 26 5.33 -11.20 6.15
C TYR A 26 6.75 -10.76 5.86
N LEU A 27 7.52 -10.54 6.92
CA LEU A 27 8.95 -10.30 6.85
C LEU A 27 9.68 -11.60 7.17
N PHE A 28 10.63 -11.97 6.32
CA PHE A 28 11.45 -13.16 6.49
C PHE A 28 12.89 -12.74 6.69
N GLY A 29 13.54 -13.28 7.71
CA GLY A 29 14.89 -12.90 8.05
C GLY A 29 15.58 -13.89 8.98
N THR A 30 16.71 -13.47 9.51
CA THR A 30 17.45 -14.20 10.54
C THR A 30 17.71 -13.33 11.75
N THR A 31 17.76 -13.95 12.93
CA THR A 31 18.29 -13.32 14.15
C THR A 31 19.80 -13.08 14.02
N GLU A 32 20.39 -12.40 15.01
CA GLU A 32 21.85 -12.22 15.12
C GLU A 32 22.60 -13.56 15.20
N GLN A 33 21.98 -14.59 15.77
CA GLN A 33 22.54 -15.95 15.87
C GLN A 33 22.32 -16.78 14.59
N GLY A 34 21.69 -16.20 13.56
CA GLY A 34 21.43 -16.87 12.29
C GLY A 34 20.18 -17.75 12.28
N GLU A 35 19.34 -17.68 13.31
CA GLU A 35 18.11 -18.48 13.37
C GLU A 35 17.04 -17.88 12.44
N PRO A 36 16.38 -18.69 11.60
CA PRO A 36 15.37 -18.19 10.67
C PRO A 36 14.11 -17.76 11.42
N LEU A 37 13.52 -16.63 11.01
CA LEU A 37 12.32 -16.08 11.61
C LEU A 37 11.38 -15.50 10.55
N ALA A 38 10.08 -15.65 10.79
CA ALA A 38 9.01 -15.05 10.01
C ALA A 38 8.15 -14.16 10.90
N VAL A 39 8.04 -12.87 10.57
CA VAL A 39 7.21 -11.90 11.28
C VAL A 39 5.96 -11.62 10.47
N ARG A 40 4.80 -11.89 11.06
CA ARG A 40 3.52 -11.38 10.57
C ARG A 40 3.37 -9.92 10.97
N THR A 41 3.21 -9.02 10.01
CA THR A 41 3.11 -7.58 10.30
C THR A 41 1.70 -7.19 10.79
N PRO A 42 1.56 -6.01 11.42
CA PRO A 42 0.30 -5.30 11.49
C PRO A 42 -0.36 -5.14 10.11
N LEU A 43 -1.69 -5.01 10.12
CA LEU A 43 -2.46 -4.78 8.89
C LEU A 43 -2.10 -3.41 8.30
N LEU A 44 -1.72 -3.41 7.03
CA LEU A 44 -1.66 -2.23 6.18
C LEU A 44 -2.75 -2.38 5.13
N MET A 45 -3.51 -1.33 4.85
CA MET A 45 -4.47 -1.34 3.75
C MET A 45 -3.78 -0.87 2.46
N PRO A 46 -4.00 -1.54 1.30
CA PRO A 46 -3.40 -1.12 0.05
C PRO A 46 -3.95 0.22 -0.39
N TYR A 47 -3.07 1.15 -0.77
CA TYR A 47 -3.46 2.47 -1.23
C TYR A 47 -2.52 3.00 -2.30
N PHE A 48 -3.00 4.04 -2.96
CA PHE A 48 -2.22 4.89 -3.86
C PHE A 48 -2.82 6.30 -3.84
N GLN A 49 -2.29 7.22 -4.64
CA GLN A 49 -2.80 8.59 -4.73
C GLN A 49 -3.27 8.93 -6.13
N VAL A 50 -4.23 9.84 -6.24
CA VAL A 50 -4.62 10.46 -7.51
C VAL A 50 -4.51 11.98 -7.39
N VAL A 51 -3.92 12.60 -8.40
CA VAL A 51 -3.73 14.07 -8.46
C VAL A 51 -5.02 14.73 -8.93
N GLU A 52 -5.45 15.76 -8.20
CA GLU A 52 -6.54 16.68 -8.52
C GLU A 52 -7.81 16.01 -9.07
N PRO A 53 -8.35 14.97 -8.40
CA PRO A 53 -9.57 14.31 -8.87
C PRO A 53 -10.76 15.27 -8.83
N THR A 54 -11.66 15.16 -9.80
CA THR A 54 -12.92 15.91 -9.80
C THR A 54 -13.92 15.32 -8.80
N LYS A 55 -14.91 16.10 -8.39
CA LYS A 55 -15.99 15.64 -7.49
C LYS A 55 -16.71 14.42 -8.06
N ASP A 56 -17.07 14.45 -9.35
CA ASP A 56 -17.77 13.34 -10.01
C ASP A 56 -16.97 12.02 -9.97
N VAL A 57 -15.64 12.09 -10.08
CA VAL A 57 -14.78 10.91 -9.97
C VAL A 57 -14.71 10.41 -8.53
N LEU A 58 -14.62 11.30 -7.55
CA LEU A 58 -14.66 10.91 -6.13
C LEU A 58 -15.98 10.23 -5.79
N GLU A 59 -17.12 10.81 -6.19
CA GLU A 59 -18.45 10.20 -5.99
C GLU A 59 -18.58 8.84 -6.67
N THR A 60 -17.93 8.65 -7.82
CA THR A 60 -17.88 7.35 -8.50
C THR A 60 -17.05 6.35 -7.71
N LEU A 61 -15.88 6.75 -7.19
CA LEU A 61 -15.02 5.88 -6.39
C LEU A 61 -15.68 5.47 -5.07
N GLU A 62 -16.39 6.38 -4.39
CA GLU A 62 -17.09 6.10 -3.13
C GLU A 62 -18.16 5.01 -3.24
N LYS A 63 -18.75 4.85 -4.44
CA LYS A 63 -19.81 3.86 -4.69
C LYS A 63 -19.26 2.47 -5.04
N ARG A 64 -17.94 2.29 -5.16
CA ARG A 64 -17.34 1.02 -5.57
C ARG A 64 -17.01 0.15 -4.37
N ASP A 65 -17.40 -1.13 -4.45
CA ASP A 65 -17.11 -2.12 -3.40
C ASP A 65 -15.62 -2.45 -3.22
N ASP A 66 -14.76 -2.07 -4.18
CA ASP A 66 -13.32 -2.28 -4.12
C ASP A 66 -12.55 -1.13 -3.45
N ILE A 67 -13.25 -0.05 -3.06
CA ILE A 67 -12.71 1.11 -2.35
C ILE A 67 -13.17 1.07 -0.89
N GLU A 68 -12.23 1.23 0.04
CA GLU A 68 -12.50 1.25 1.48
C GLU A 68 -12.52 2.68 2.03
N ARG A 69 -11.71 3.58 1.46
CA ARG A 69 -11.57 4.95 1.95
C ARG A 69 -10.99 5.89 0.91
N LEU A 70 -11.46 7.13 0.93
CA LEU A 70 -10.88 8.27 0.23
C LEU A 70 -10.48 9.33 1.25
N GLU A 71 -9.26 9.87 1.14
CA GLU A 71 -8.75 10.91 2.06
C GLU A 71 -8.07 12.02 1.26
N SER A 72 -8.49 13.28 1.43
CA SER A 72 -7.82 14.42 0.81
C SER A 72 -6.46 14.69 1.46
N GLN A 73 -5.47 15.09 0.66
CA GLN A 73 -4.13 15.43 1.10
C GLN A 73 -3.46 16.41 0.13
N GLU A 74 -2.55 17.24 0.62
CA GLU A 74 -1.68 18.07 -0.21
C GLU A 74 -0.33 17.38 -0.39
N LEU A 75 0.13 17.21 -1.64
CA LEU A 75 1.39 16.56 -1.96
C LEU A 75 2.23 17.41 -2.91
N TRP A 76 3.56 17.33 -2.76
CA TRP A 76 4.49 17.89 -3.73
C TRP A 76 4.55 16.99 -4.98
N VAL A 77 4.09 17.50 -6.13
CA VAL A 77 3.97 16.76 -7.38
C VAL A 77 4.47 17.63 -8.52
N ASP A 78 5.47 17.14 -9.25
CA ASP A 78 6.07 17.80 -10.42
C ASP A 78 6.56 19.25 -10.16
N GLY A 79 7.00 19.55 -8.94
CA GLY A 79 7.58 20.86 -8.60
C GLY A 79 6.63 21.82 -7.86
N ASP A 80 5.38 21.44 -7.64
CA ASP A 80 4.39 22.26 -6.93
C ASP A 80 3.56 21.43 -5.93
N ILE A 81 2.93 22.11 -4.97
CA ILE A 81 1.95 21.49 -4.06
C ILE A 81 0.62 21.31 -4.81
N LYS A 82 0.10 20.09 -4.84
CA LYS A 82 -1.17 19.74 -5.49
C LYS A 82 -2.12 19.04 -4.53
N ASN A 83 -3.42 19.32 -4.70
CA ASN A 83 -4.47 18.57 -4.05
C ASN A 83 -4.51 17.15 -4.61
N CYS A 84 -4.39 16.15 -3.75
CA CYS A 84 -4.44 14.76 -4.10
C CYS A 84 -5.46 14.03 -3.23
N THR A 85 -5.85 12.83 -3.62
CA THR A 85 -6.68 11.95 -2.80
C THR A 85 -5.98 10.61 -2.61
N LYS A 86 -5.83 10.17 -1.36
CA LYS A 86 -5.43 8.81 -0.99
C LYS A 86 -6.60 7.89 -1.27
N VAL A 87 -6.42 6.95 -2.18
CA VAL A 87 -7.42 5.94 -2.52
C VAL A 87 -6.99 4.64 -1.85
N THR A 88 -7.73 4.23 -0.82
CA THR A 88 -7.50 2.95 -0.13
C THR A 88 -8.43 1.90 -0.70
N THR A 89 -7.88 0.78 -1.14
CA THR A 89 -8.61 -0.35 -1.75
C THR A 89 -8.73 -1.51 -0.77
N SER A 90 -9.70 -2.40 -1.00
CA SER A 90 -9.93 -3.57 -0.14
C SER A 90 -8.88 -4.68 -0.28
N HIS A 91 -8.20 -4.77 -1.43
CA HIS A 91 -7.22 -5.81 -1.75
C HIS A 91 -6.18 -5.27 -2.76
N PRO A 92 -4.88 -5.63 -2.65
CA PRO A 92 -3.83 -5.12 -3.55
C PRO A 92 -4.12 -5.37 -5.03
N GLY A 93 -4.75 -6.50 -5.36
CA GLY A 93 -5.15 -6.84 -6.73
C GLY A 93 -6.18 -5.88 -7.34
N ASN A 94 -6.86 -5.06 -6.55
CA ASN A 94 -7.77 -4.04 -7.05
C ASN A 94 -7.03 -2.77 -7.51
N VAL A 95 -5.83 -2.51 -6.98
CA VAL A 95 -5.04 -1.31 -7.29
C VAL A 95 -4.79 -1.14 -8.79
N PRO A 96 -4.31 -2.15 -9.55
CA PRO A 96 -4.10 -2.01 -10.99
C PRO A 96 -5.39 -1.65 -11.73
N ARG A 97 -6.51 -2.27 -11.38
CA ARG A 97 -7.82 -2.02 -12.02
C ARG A 97 -8.30 -0.60 -11.80
N VAL A 98 -8.23 -0.10 -10.56
CA VAL A 98 -8.66 1.27 -10.22
C VAL A 98 -7.71 2.29 -10.83
N ARG A 99 -6.39 2.04 -10.78
CA ARG A 99 -5.35 2.86 -11.42
C ARG A 99 -5.59 3.03 -12.92
N ASP A 100 -5.85 1.94 -13.63
CA ASP A 100 -6.03 1.96 -15.07
C ASP A 100 -7.34 2.64 -15.45
N TRP A 101 -8.41 2.44 -14.66
CA TRP A 101 -9.64 3.20 -14.83
C TRP A 101 -9.43 4.71 -14.66
N LEU A 102 -8.73 5.15 -13.60
CA LEU A 102 -8.43 6.57 -13.40
C LEU A 102 -7.60 7.16 -14.54
N ARG A 103 -6.57 6.43 -15.00
CA ARG A 103 -5.72 6.84 -16.12
C ARG A 103 -6.52 7.01 -17.41
N ASN A 104 -7.42 6.07 -17.70
CA ASN A 104 -8.29 6.12 -18.87
C ASN A 104 -9.30 7.28 -18.81
N ASN A 105 -9.58 7.80 -17.62
CA ASN A 105 -10.40 9.00 -17.41
C ASN A 105 -9.57 10.29 -17.33
N GLY A 106 -8.28 10.25 -17.70
CA GLY A 106 -7.42 11.44 -17.79
C GLY A 106 -6.78 11.87 -16.47
N PHE A 107 -6.89 11.09 -15.40
CA PHE A 107 -6.27 11.41 -14.12
C PHE A 107 -4.86 10.81 -14.02
N LYS A 108 -4.04 11.37 -13.11
CA LYS A 108 -2.68 10.90 -12.81
C LYS A 108 -2.67 10.15 -11.47
N PRO A 109 -2.67 8.79 -11.48
CA PRO A 109 -2.31 8.01 -10.31
C PRO A 109 -0.83 8.18 -9.97
N LEU A 110 -0.51 8.19 -8.68
CA LEU A 110 0.84 8.15 -8.13
C LEU A 110 0.99 6.88 -7.29
N ALA A 111 2.18 6.28 -7.31
CA ALA A 111 2.57 5.20 -6.41
C ALA A 111 1.70 3.93 -6.50
N ALA A 112 0.90 3.80 -7.56
CA ALA A 112 -0.08 2.72 -7.78
C ALA A 112 0.52 1.46 -8.42
N ASP A 113 1.83 1.45 -8.62
CA ASP A 113 2.64 0.39 -9.21
C ASP A 113 3.60 -0.24 -8.21
N ILE A 114 3.67 0.27 -6.97
CA ILE A 114 4.50 -0.28 -5.91
C ILE A 114 3.90 -1.61 -5.43
N PRO A 115 4.65 -2.73 -5.53
CA PRO A 115 4.22 -4.01 -4.96
C PRO A 115 3.88 -3.88 -3.48
N PHE A 116 2.80 -4.54 -3.05
CA PHE A 116 2.20 -4.30 -1.73
C PHE A 116 3.14 -4.59 -0.54
N HIS A 117 3.98 -5.62 -0.63
CA HIS A 117 4.99 -5.89 0.40
C HIS A 117 6.08 -4.80 0.43
N TYR A 118 6.49 -4.25 -0.71
CA TYR A 118 7.42 -3.11 -0.74
C TYR A 118 6.79 -1.83 -0.19
N ARG A 119 5.50 -1.60 -0.45
CA ARG A 119 4.74 -0.50 0.18
C ARG A 119 4.86 -0.56 1.70
N TYR A 120 4.69 -1.75 2.29
CA TYR A 120 4.86 -1.92 3.73
C TYR A 120 6.28 -1.57 4.21
N LEU A 121 7.31 -1.99 3.48
CA LEU A 121 8.69 -1.64 3.81
C LEU A 121 8.92 -0.13 3.78
N TYR A 122 8.49 0.54 2.70
CA TYR A 122 8.65 1.99 2.56
C TYR A 122 7.91 2.78 3.63
N ASP A 123 6.67 2.42 3.93
CA ASP A 123 5.85 3.16 4.88
C ASP A 123 6.31 3.02 6.34
N ASN A 124 7.13 1.99 6.63
CA ASN A 124 7.65 1.71 7.97
C ASN A 124 9.17 1.89 8.05
N ASP A 125 9.79 2.53 7.06
CA ASP A 125 11.24 2.77 6.99
C ASP A 125 12.10 1.50 7.16
N ILE A 126 11.61 0.36 6.67
CA ILE A 126 12.29 -0.93 6.78
C ILE A 126 13.22 -1.11 5.58
N GLY A 127 14.50 -0.78 5.77
CA GLY A 127 15.56 -1.02 4.81
C GLY A 127 16.23 -2.38 4.99
N GLY A 128 16.70 -2.96 3.88
CA GLY A 128 17.70 -4.03 3.94
C GLY A 128 19.03 -3.45 4.42
N CYS A 129 19.76 -4.19 5.26
CA CYS A 129 21.13 -3.80 5.62
C CYS A 129 22.04 -3.96 4.39
N ILE A 130 22.63 -2.87 3.91
CA ILE A 130 23.82 -2.97 3.05
C ILE A 130 25.00 -3.13 4.01
N THR A 131 25.57 -4.33 4.07
CA THR A 131 26.81 -4.63 4.81
C THR A 131 28.01 -4.50 3.88
#